data_AF-A0A7V2LMA5-F1
#
_entry.id   AF-A0A7V2LMA5-F1
#
_cell.length_a   1.000
_cell.length_b   1.000
_cell.length_c   1.000
_cell.angle_alpha   90.00
_cell.angle_beta   90.00
_cell.angle_gamma   90.00
#
_symmetry.space_group_name_H-M   'P 1'
#
loop_
_entity.id
_entity.type
_entity.pdbx_description
1 polymer ?
#
loop_
_entity_poly.entity_id
_entity_poly.type
_entity_poly.pdbx_seq_one_letter_code
_entity_poly.pdbx_strand_id
1 'polypeptide(L)'
;MLSRYGRLLADALTAARVILSAYLVWLGFSGGASALSSAILVLLAAWLTDVLDGMLARRSQTKTPSWIGRHEDMADMTMSLGVIGYLVFSGFLASPVGAVLAFVILALWLYSYPLAWPIYAIPYVILFLIALQFAPLFAWILAAYLLIALILRGPRLLREYLPQLIQSLRHPRRRDH
;
A
#
# COMPACT_ATOMS: atom_id res chain seq x y z
N MET A 1 -25.51 -2.88 16.51
CA MET A 1 -25.52 -1.71 15.60
C MET A 1 -24.10 -1.14 15.51
N LEU A 2 -23.29 -1.57 14.54
CA LEU A 2 -22.08 -0.83 14.18
C LEU A 2 -22.52 0.55 13.68
N SER A 3 -22.12 1.60 14.39
CA SER A 3 -22.61 2.95 14.15
C SER A 3 -22.24 3.39 12.73
N ARG A 4 -23.17 4.08 12.08
CA ARG A 4 -23.05 4.65 10.72
C ARG A 4 -21.70 5.36 10.48
N TYR A 5 -21.11 5.89 11.55
CA TYR A 5 -19.80 6.56 11.60
C TYR A 5 -18.60 5.68 11.24
N GLY A 6 -18.58 4.40 11.64
CA GLY A 6 -17.45 3.51 11.33
C GLY A 6 -17.32 3.17 9.84
N ARG A 7 -18.46 3.10 9.13
CA ARG A 7 -18.50 2.90 7.68
C ARG A 7 -18.09 4.16 6.93
N LEU A 8 -18.64 5.31 7.29
CA LEU A 8 -18.30 6.59 6.69
C LEU A 8 -16.80 6.90 6.78
N LEU A 9 -16.18 6.55 7.91
CA LEU A 9 -14.75 6.74 8.08
C LEU A 9 -13.96 5.83 7.13
N ALA A 10 -14.31 4.53 7.05
CA ALA A 10 -13.64 3.57 6.17
C ALA A 10 -13.72 3.97 4.68
N ASP A 11 -14.89 4.42 4.25
CA ASP A 11 -15.10 4.91 2.89
C ASP A 11 -14.26 6.18 2.63
N ALA A 12 -14.21 7.10 3.59
CA ALA A 12 -13.41 8.32 3.49
C ALA A 12 -11.91 8.02 3.39
N LEU A 13 -11.40 7.04 4.13
CA LEU A 13 -9.99 6.64 4.10
C LEU A 13 -9.63 5.93 2.80
N THR A 14 -10.51 5.06 2.31
CA THR A 14 -10.34 4.41 1.01
C THR A 14 -10.35 5.44 -0.11
N ALA A 15 -11.29 6.39 -0.08
CA ALA A 15 -11.34 7.50 -1.01
C ALA A 15 -10.07 8.37 -0.93
N ALA A 16 -9.59 8.66 0.28
CA ALA A 16 -8.36 9.40 0.49
C ALA A 16 -7.17 8.69 -0.18
N ARG A 17 -7.03 7.36 -0.05
CA ARG A 17 -5.95 6.61 -0.73
C ARG A 17 -6.07 6.62 -2.25
N VAL A 18 -7.28 6.53 -2.80
CA VAL A 18 -7.50 6.69 -4.25
C VAL A 18 -7.04 8.07 -4.71
N ILE A 19 -7.40 9.12 -3.95
CA ILE A 19 -6.99 10.50 -4.23
C ILE A 19 -5.46 10.65 -4.13
N LEU A 20 -4.83 10.13 -3.07
CA LEU A 20 -3.38 10.19 -2.88
C LEU A 20 -2.63 9.40 -3.97
N SER A 21 -3.16 8.26 -4.39
CA SER A 21 -2.63 7.48 -5.52
C SER A 21 -2.71 8.27 -6.83
N ALA A 22 -3.86 8.88 -7.14
CA ALA A 22 -3.99 9.76 -8.31
C ALA A 22 -3.05 10.97 -8.23
N TYR A 23 -2.86 11.53 -7.03
CA TYR A 23 -1.94 12.63 -6.78
C TYR A 23 -0.48 12.23 -7.00
N LEU A 24 -0.06 11.00 -6.64
CA LEU A 24 1.27 10.48 -6.97
C LEU A 24 1.50 10.41 -8.48
N VAL A 25 0.52 9.92 -9.23
CA VAL A 25 0.58 9.90 -10.71
C VAL A 25 0.73 11.32 -11.25
N TRP A 26 -0.07 12.27 -10.73
CA TRP A 26 0.01 13.67 -11.12
C TRP A 26 1.36 14.31 -10.77
N LEU A 27 1.96 14.00 -9.62
CA LEU A 27 3.31 14.46 -9.26
C LEU A 27 4.36 13.93 -10.24
N GLY A 28 4.23 12.67 -10.65
CA GLY A 28 5.11 12.08 -11.67
C GLY A 28 4.99 12.80 -13.00
N PHE A 29 3.76 13.08 -13.44
CA PHE A 29 3.51 13.75 -14.71
C PHE A 29 3.91 15.24 -14.73
N SER A 30 3.61 15.99 -13.66
CA SER A 30 3.80 17.44 -13.61
C SER A 30 5.15 17.88 -13.06
N GLY A 31 5.67 17.19 -12.05
CA GLY A 31 6.93 17.53 -11.38
C GLY A 31 8.09 16.58 -11.71
N GLY A 32 7.81 15.44 -12.33
CA GLY A 32 8.83 14.47 -12.74
C GLY A 32 9.69 13.97 -11.58
N ALA A 33 10.97 13.76 -11.85
CA ALA A 33 11.96 13.36 -10.84
C ALA A 33 12.13 14.38 -9.70
N SER A 34 11.92 15.67 -9.96
CA SER A 34 12.06 16.72 -8.95
C SER A 34 11.02 16.63 -7.82
N ALA A 35 9.88 15.99 -8.09
CA ALA A 35 8.81 15.78 -7.13
C ALA A 35 9.03 14.58 -6.18
N LEU A 36 10.20 13.93 -6.19
CA LEU A 36 10.49 12.73 -5.40
C LEU A 36 10.22 12.92 -3.90
N SER A 37 10.69 14.02 -3.32
CA SER A 37 10.45 14.34 -1.92
C SER A 37 8.96 14.45 -1.60
N SER A 38 8.20 15.12 -2.47
CA SER A 38 6.75 15.23 -2.34
C SER A 38 6.05 13.88 -2.47
N ALA A 39 6.49 13.04 -3.41
CA ALA A 39 5.95 11.69 -3.58
C ALA A 39 6.17 10.82 -2.34
N ILE A 40 7.35 10.90 -1.71
CA ILE A 40 7.63 10.19 -0.45
C ILE A 40 6.75 10.70 0.68
N LEU A 41 6.55 12.02 0.80
CA LEU A 41 5.67 12.60 1.82
C LEU A 41 4.20 12.15 1.63
N VAL A 42 3.73 12.09 0.39
CA VAL A 42 2.39 11.58 0.06
C VAL A 42 2.26 10.10 0.44
N LEU A 43 3.28 9.29 0.14
CA LEU A 43 3.31 7.88 0.52
C LEU A 43 3.29 7.71 2.05
N LEU A 44 4.11 8.48 2.78
CA LEU A 44 4.13 8.49 4.24
C LEU A 44 2.79 8.91 4.84
N ALA A 45 2.14 9.92 4.25
CA ALA A 45 0.81 10.35 4.67
C ALA A 45 -0.23 9.23 4.48
N ALA A 46 -0.21 8.56 3.33
CA ALA A 46 -1.08 7.42 3.06
C ALA A 46 -0.86 6.29 4.07
N TRP A 47 0.39 5.88 4.30
CA TRP A 47 0.69 4.83 5.28
C TRP A 47 0.35 5.24 6.72
N LEU A 48 0.49 6.53 7.07
CA LEU A 48 0.09 7.03 8.38
C LEU A 48 -1.41 6.86 8.59
N THR A 49 -2.23 7.12 7.56
CA THR A 49 -3.68 6.87 7.64
C THR A 49 -3.98 5.41 7.96
N ASP A 50 -3.25 4.44 7.40
CA ASP A 50 -3.43 3.00 7.69
C ASP A 50 -3.17 2.65 9.16
N VAL A 51 -2.19 3.31 9.79
CA VAL A 51 -1.88 3.12 11.21
C VAL A 51 -3.00 3.67 12.08
N LEU A 52 -3.46 4.87 11.78
CA LEU A 52 -4.54 5.53 12.52
C LEU A 52 -5.84 4.74 12.41
N ASP A 53 -6.15 4.21 11.23
CA ASP A 53 -7.33 3.38 10.97
C ASP A 53 -7.32 2.12 11.83
N GLY A 54 -6.19 1.41 11.82
CA GLY A 54 -6.00 0.22 12.62
C GLY A 54 -6.10 0.52 14.12
N MET A 55 -5.57 1.66 14.58
CA MET A 55 -5.66 2.06 15.99
C MET A 55 -7.10 2.39 16.41
N LEU A 56 -7.84 3.09 15.56
CA LEU A 56 -9.21 3.50 15.85
C LEU A 56 -10.16 2.31 15.83
N ALA A 57 -9.99 1.39 14.88
CA ALA A 57 -10.74 0.13 14.83
C ALA A 57 -10.52 -0.73 16.08
N ARG A 58 -9.31 -0.73 16.66
CA ARG A 58 -9.02 -1.48 17.90
C ARG A 58 -9.68 -0.89 19.13
N ARG A 59 -9.86 0.43 19.18
CA ARG A 59 -10.52 1.09 20.31
C ARG A 59 -12.04 0.89 20.33
N SER A 60 -12.66 0.45 19.22
CA SER A 60 -14.13 0.30 19.13
C SER A 60 -14.70 -1.02 19.66
N GLN A 61 -13.90 -1.91 20.27
CA GLN A 61 -14.32 -3.16 20.97
C GLN A 61 -15.28 -4.11 20.21
N THR A 62 -15.52 -3.94 18.91
CA THR A 62 -16.49 -4.75 18.18
C THR A 62 -15.82 -5.97 17.57
N LYS A 63 -16.09 -7.17 18.12
CA LYS A 63 -15.61 -8.50 17.66
C LYS A 63 -16.23 -8.97 16.33
N THR A 64 -16.67 -8.05 15.48
CA THR A 64 -17.18 -8.35 14.13
C THR A 64 -16.10 -7.96 13.14
N PRO A 65 -15.74 -8.81 12.16
CA PRO A 65 -14.78 -8.44 11.12
C PRO A 65 -15.28 -7.17 10.46
N SER A 66 -14.59 -6.06 10.72
CA SER A 66 -14.95 -4.77 10.14
C SER A 66 -14.82 -4.89 8.63
N TRP A 67 -15.71 -4.22 7.91
CA TRP A 67 -15.61 -4.08 6.45
C TRP A 67 -14.23 -3.52 6.03
N ILE A 68 -13.59 -2.75 6.91
CA ILE A 68 -12.20 -2.26 6.84
C ILE A 68 -11.21 -3.41 6.55
N GLY A 69 -11.25 -4.50 7.31
CA GLY A 69 -10.37 -5.66 7.08
C GLY A 69 -10.68 -6.46 5.79
N ARG A 70 -11.77 -6.16 5.08
CA ARG A 70 -12.12 -6.75 3.77
C ARG A 70 -11.79 -5.86 2.58
N HIS A 71 -11.52 -4.56 2.80
CA HIS A 71 -11.21 -3.58 1.75
C HIS A 71 -9.81 -2.96 1.88
N GLU A 72 -9.06 -3.28 2.94
CA GLU A 72 -7.61 -2.99 3.06
C GLU A 72 -6.84 -3.45 1.79
N ASP A 73 -7.24 -4.58 1.19
CA ASP A 73 -6.63 -5.15 -0.01
C ASP A 73 -6.67 -4.24 -1.25
N MET A 74 -7.75 -3.47 -1.44
CA MET A 74 -7.89 -2.58 -2.60
C MET A 74 -7.10 -1.29 -2.43
N ALA A 75 -7.00 -0.83 -1.18
CA ALA A 75 -6.25 0.35 -0.81
C ALA A 75 -4.75 0.20 -1.09
N ASP A 76 -4.16 -0.91 -0.65
CA ASP A 76 -2.73 -1.20 -0.88
C ASP A 76 -2.42 -1.37 -2.37
N MET A 77 -3.27 -2.10 -3.09
CA MET A 77 -3.14 -2.23 -4.55
C MET A 77 -3.20 -0.86 -5.25
N THR A 78 -4.16 -0.02 -4.88
CA THR A 78 -4.34 1.31 -5.49
C THR A 78 -3.12 2.21 -5.24
N MET A 79 -2.57 2.18 -4.03
CA MET A 79 -1.36 2.93 -3.72
C MET A 79 -0.14 2.38 -4.47
N SER A 80 -0.01 1.06 -4.58
CA SER A 80 1.06 0.42 -5.35
C SER A 80 1.02 0.83 -6.82
N LEU A 81 -0.17 0.88 -7.42
CA LEU A 81 -0.36 1.38 -8.79
C LEU A 81 -0.04 2.87 -8.91
N GLY A 82 -0.39 3.68 -7.91
CA GLY A 82 -0.04 5.11 -7.86
C GLY A 82 1.47 5.34 -7.83
N VAL A 83 2.21 4.53 -7.05
CA VAL A 83 3.68 4.57 -7.03
C VAL A 83 4.26 4.13 -8.37
N ILE A 84 3.73 3.09 -9.02
CA ILE A 84 4.17 2.71 -10.37
C ILE A 84 3.95 3.86 -11.35
N GLY A 85 2.77 4.49 -11.31
CA GLY A 85 2.47 5.65 -12.16
C GLY A 85 3.45 6.80 -11.91
N TYR A 86 3.72 7.14 -10.65
CA TYR A 86 4.76 8.11 -10.31
C TYR A 86 6.11 7.74 -10.93
N LEU A 87 6.59 6.52 -10.71
CA LEU A 87 7.89 6.05 -11.19
C LEU A 87 8.01 6.10 -12.73
N VAL A 88 6.94 5.73 -13.42
CA VAL A 88 6.89 5.77 -14.89
C VAL A 88 6.88 7.21 -15.41
N PHE A 89 5.97 8.05 -14.92
CA PHE A 89 5.85 9.42 -15.43
C PHE A 89 7.00 10.33 -15.01
N SER A 90 7.66 10.04 -13.89
CA SER A 90 8.87 10.75 -13.47
C SER A 90 10.14 10.35 -14.21
N GLY A 91 10.09 9.30 -15.04
CA GLY A 91 11.22 8.80 -15.80
C GLY A 91 12.17 7.88 -15.02
N PHE A 92 11.84 7.53 -13.77
CA PHE A 92 12.64 6.60 -12.99
C PHE A 92 12.46 5.13 -13.41
N LEU A 93 11.29 4.79 -13.98
CA LEU A 93 10.98 3.45 -14.45
C LEU A 93 10.55 3.48 -15.92
N ALA A 94 11.13 2.61 -16.74
CA ALA A 94 10.74 2.50 -18.14
C ALA A 94 9.26 2.09 -18.24
N SER A 95 8.50 2.76 -19.12
CA SER A 95 7.05 2.56 -19.28
C SER A 95 6.65 1.09 -19.51
N PRO A 96 7.36 0.29 -20.35
CA PRO A 96 7.05 -1.14 -20.51
C PRO A 96 7.20 -1.94 -19.21
N VAL A 97 8.22 -1.63 -18.40
CA VAL A 97 8.46 -2.30 -17.12
C VAL A 97 7.36 -1.96 -16.12
N GLY A 98 6.98 -0.68 -16.03
CA GLY A 98 5.85 -0.25 -15.20
C GLY A 98 4.53 -0.90 -15.61
N ALA A 99 4.25 -1.01 -16.91
CA ALA A 99 3.06 -1.67 -17.44
C ALA A 99 3.01 -3.17 -17.09
N VAL A 100 4.13 -3.88 -17.25
CA VAL A 100 4.24 -5.30 -16.86
C VAL A 100 4.02 -5.45 -15.36
N LEU A 101 4.66 -4.62 -14.54
CA LEU A 101 4.52 -4.69 -13.09
C LEU A 101 3.09 -4.43 -12.63
N ALA A 102 2.43 -3.40 -13.20
CA ALA A 102 1.03 -3.09 -12.93
C ALA A 102 0.11 -4.25 -13.37
N PHE A 103 0.35 -4.84 -14.54
CA PHE A 103 -0.40 -5.99 -15.03
C PHE A 103 -0.25 -7.21 -14.11
N VAL A 104 0.98 -7.55 -13.70
CA VAL A 104 1.24 -8.68 -12.79
C VAL A 104 0.54 -8.47 -11.45
N ILE A 105 0.63 -7.26 -10.88
CA ILE A 105 -0.06 -6.89 -9.64
C ILE A 105 -1.57 -7.07 -9.77
N LEU A 106 -2.17 -6.57 -10.85
CA LEU A 106 -3.61 -6.67 -11.08
C LEU A 106 -4.05 -8.12 -11.32
N ALA A 107 -3.29 -8.88 -12.13
CA ALA A 107 -3.58 -10.28 -12.42
C ALA A 107 -3.51 -11.15 -11.17
N LEU A 108 -2.48 -10.96 -10.33
CA LEU A 108 -2.35 -11.67 -9.06
C LEU A 108 -3.43 -11.26 -8.06
N TRP A 109 -3.81 -9.98 -8.00
CA TRP A 109 -4.91 -9.52 -7.16
C TRP A 109 -6.24 -10.19 -7.55
N LEU A 110 -6.50 -10.33 -8.86
CA LEU A 110 -7.68 -11.03 -9.37
C LEU A 110 -7.64 -12.54 -9.07
N TYR A 111 -6.45 -13.14 -9.07
CA TYR A 111 -6.28 -14.58 -8.85
C TYR A 111 -6.31 -14.96 -7.36
N SER A 112 -5.47 -14.34 -6.54
CA SER A 112 -5.31 -14.65 -5.11
C SER A 112 -4.58 -13.54 -4.36
N TYR A 113 -5.25 -12.95 -3.37
CA TYR A 113 -4.72 -11.84 -2.57
C TYR A 113 -3.42 -12.17 -1.80
N PRO A 114 -3.30 -13.30 -1.07
CA PRO A 114 -2.08 -13.58 -0.30
C PRO A 114 -0.83 -13.73 -1.17
N LEU A 115 -0.99 -14.19 -2.41
CA LEU A 115 0.07 -14.33 -3.40
C LEU A 115 0.54 -12.97 -3.94
N ALA A 116 -0.35 -11.99 -3.97
CA ALA A 116 -0.10 -10.70 -4.55
C ALA A 116 0.56 -9.72 -3.56
N TRP A 117 0.39 -9.94 -2.25
CA TRP A 117 0.94 -9.10 -1.18
C TRP A 117 2.45 -8.82 -1.29
N PRO A 118 3.33 -9.84 -1.52
CA PRO A 118 4.77 -9.58 -1.69
C PRO A 118 5.09 -8.74 -2.93
N ILE A 119 4.25 -8.83 -3.96
CA ILE A 119 4.46 -8.15 -5.24
C ILE A 119 4.05 -6.67 -5.14
N TYR A 120 3.02 -6.34 -4.35
CA TYR A 120 2.67 -4.94 -4.05
C TYR A 120 3.80 -4.18 -3.36
N ALA A 121 4.69 -4.88 -2.65
CA ALA A 121 5.82 -4.26 -1.99
C ALA A 121 6.90 -3.77 -2.97
N ILE A 122 6.97 -4.34 -4.18
CA ILE A 122 8.04 -4.10 -5.14
C ILE A 122 8.13 -2.61 -5.55
N PRO A 123 7.05 -1.91 -5.95
CA PRO A 123 7.12 -0.49 -6.27
C PRO A 123 7.63 0.37 -5.11
N TYR A 124 7.28 0.05 -3.87
CA TYR A 124 7.77 0.78 -2.69
C TYR A 124 9.26 0.53 -2.46
N VAL A 125 9.75 -0.68 -2.67
CA VAL A 125 11.18 -1.00 -2.61
C VAL A 125 11.94 -0.23 -3.67
N ILE A 126 11.45 -0.21 -4.92
CA ILE A 126 12.06 0.55 -6.02
C ILE A 126 12.12 2.05 -5.65
N LEU A 127 11.00 2.62 -5.20
CA LEU A 127 10.94 4.02 -4.77
C LEU A 127 11.92 4.31 -3.63
N PHE A 128 12.04 3.41 -2.64
CA PHE A 128 12.98 3.56 -1.54
C PHE A 128 14.44 3.54 -2.02
N LEU A 129 14.81 2.63 -2.93
CA LEU A 129 16.16 2.58 -3.50
C LEU A 129 16.49 3.85 -4.29
N ILE A 130 15.53 4.38 -5.06
CA ILE A 130 15.66 5.67 -5.75
C ILE A 130 15.81 6.80 -4.72
N ALA A 131 15.01 6.79 -3.66
CA ALA A 131 15.10 7.78 -2.59
C ALA A 131 16.47 7.79 -1.92
N LEU A 132 17.09 6.62 -1.68
CA LEU A 132 18.44 6.55 -1.12
C LEU A 132 19.46 7.27 -2.00
N GLN A 133 19.30 7.20 -3.32
CA GLN A 133 20.20 7.83 -4.27
C GLN A 133 19.94 9.34 -4.45
N PHE A 134 18.68 9.76 -4.58
CA PHE A 134 18.34 11.12 -5.01
C PHE A 134 17.75 12.01 -3.90
N ALA A 135 17.24 11.42 -2.82
CA ALA A 135 16.61 12.14 -1.70
C ALA A 135 16.90 11.43 -0.35
N PRO A 136 18.17 11.27 0.05
CA PRO A 136 18.58 10.37 1.13
C PRO A 136 17.93 10.72 2.47
N LEU A 137 17.70 12.02 2.75
CA LEU A 137 16.98 12.45 3.94
C LEU A 137 15.57 11.83 4.01
N PHE A 138 14.82 11.89 2.90
CA PHE A 138 13.47 11.33 2.82
C PHE A 138 13.49 9.80 2.83
N ALA A 139 14.53 9.17 2.28
CA ALA A 139 14.72 7.73 2.40
C ALA A 139 14.91 7.30 3.86
N TRP A 140 15.72 8.03 4.64
CA TRP A 140 15.89 7.75 6.06
C TRP A 140 14.61 7.96 6.86
N ILE A 141 13.81 8.98 6.53
CA ILE A 141 12.47 9.15 7.12
C ILE A 141 11.57 7.95 6.78
N LEU A 142 11.58 7.48 5.54
CA LEU A 142 10.83 6.30 5.11
C LEU A 142 11.30 5.03 5.84
N ALA A 143 12.61 4.84 5.99
CA ALA A 143 13.19 3.72 6.74
C ALA A 143 12.82 3.78 8.23
N ALA A 144 12.89 4.96 8.85
CA ALA A 144 12.48 5.16 10.23
C ALA A 144 10.99 4.82 10.42
N TYR A 145 10.13 5.27 9.50
CA TYR A 145 8.71 4.90 9.50
C TYR A 145 8.52 3.38 9.39
N LEU A 146 9.19 2.71 8.44
CA LEU A 146 9.11 1.26 8.26
C LEU A 146 9.59 0.50 9.49
N LEU A 147 10.66 0.96 10.14
CA LEU A 147 11.18 0.36 11.38
C LEU A 147 10.16 0.50 12.52
N ILE A 148 9.59 1.68 12.71
CA ILE A 148 8.53 1.91 13.71
C ILE A 148 7.32 1.03 13.42
N ALA A 149 6.87 0.98 12.17
CA ALA A 149 5.74 0.14 11.75
C ALA A 149 6.04 -1.34 12.01
N LEU A 150 7.25 -1.81 11.71
CA LEU A 150 7.68 -3.18 11.97
C LEU A 150 7.75 -3.50 13.47
N ILE A 151 8.24 -2.60 14.31
CA ILE A 151 8.26 -2.81 15.76
C ILE A 151 6.83 -2.90 16.31
N LEU A 152 5.93 -2.04 15.84
CA LEU A 152 4.54 -2.00 16.31
C LEU A 152 3.68 -3.15 15.76
N ARG A 153 3.94 -3.63 14.53
CA ARG A 153 3.09 -4.62 13.83
C ARG A 153 3.75 -5.98 13.59
N GLY A 154 5.08 -6.08 13.71
CA GLY A 154 5.89 -7.26 13.39
C GLY A 154 5.46 -8.56 14.08
N PRO A 155 5.05 -8.56 15.37
CA PRO A 155 4.55 -9.77 16.02
C PRO A 155 3.31 -10.38 15.35
N ARG A 156 2.48 -9.58 14.66
CA ARG A 156 1.34 -10.07 13.87
C ARG A 156 1.77 -10.55 12.48
N LEU A 157 2.73 -9.87 11.86
CA LEU A 157 3.24 -10.24 10.54
C LEU A 157 3.73 -11.71 10.53
N LEU A 158 4.44 -12.10 11.58
CA LEU A 158 4.95 -13.46 11.75
C LEU A 158 3.86 -14.49 12.12
N ARG A 159 2.83 -14.08 12.89
CA ARG A 159 1.81 -15.01 13.40
C ARG A 159 0.60 -15.20 12.48
N GLU A 160 0.24 -14.19 11.69
CA GLU A 160 -0.98 -14.20 10.88
C GLU A 160 -0.68 -14.26 9.38
N TYR A 161 0.25 -13.44 8.87
CA TYR A 161 0.49 -13.31 7.42
C TYR A 161 1.39 -14.42 6.85
N LEU A 162 2.46 -14.78 7.55
CA LEU A 162 3.39 -15.82 7.09
C LEU A 162 2.71 -17.20 6.93
N PRO A 163 1.88 -17.67 7.88
CA PRO A 163 1.17 -18.94 7.71
C PRO A 163 0.15 -18.91 6.56
N GLN A 164 -0.54 -17.78 6.36
CA GLN A 164 -1.51 -17.62 5.27
C GLN A 164 -0.83 -17.68 3.90
N LEU A 165 0.32 -17.03 3.73
CA LEU A 165 1.11 -17.10 2.49
C LEU A 165 1.53 -18.54 2.17
N ILE A 166 2.08 -19.25 3.17
CA ILE A 166 2.49 -20.66 3.01
C ILE A 166 1.28 -21.53 2.63
N GLN A 167 0.12 -21.29 3.24
CA GLN A 167 -1.10 -22.01 2.94
C GLN A 167 -1.61 -21.73 1.52
N SER A 168 -1.56 -20.47 1.06
CA SER A 168 -1.95 -20.10 -0.31
C SER A 168 -1.01 -20.63 -1.39
N LEU A 169 0.29 -20.80 -1.09
CA LEU A 169 1.25 -21.47 -1.98
C LEU A 169 0.97 -22.98 -2.08
N ARG A 170 0.52 -23.61 -0.99
CA ARG A 170 0.18 -25.05 -0.97
C ARG A 170 -1.17 -25.36 -1.58
N HIS A 171 -2.15 -24.48 -1.38
CA HIS A 171 -3.50 -24.60 -1.91
C HIS A 171 -3.95 -23.27 -2.50
N PRO A 172 -3.62 -22.99 -3.77
CA PRO A 172 -4.15 -21.82 -4.45
C PRO A 172 -5.65 -21.98 -4.65
N ARG A 173 -6.45 -21.52 -3.69
CA ARG A 173 -7.90 -21.39 -3.86
C ARG A 173 -8.19 -20.15 -4.72
N ARG A 174 -9.06 -20.33 -5.72
CA ARG A 174 -9.72 -19.21 -6.41
C ARG A 174 -10.54 -18.42 -5.39
N ARG A 175 -10.63 -17.09 -5.57
CA ARG A 175 -11.65 -16.27 -4.89
C ARG A 175 -13.02 -16.81 -5.30
N ASP A 176 -13.69 -17.50 -4.38
CA ASP A 176 -15.12 -17.76 -4.50
C ASP A 176 -15.82 -16.46 -4.08
N HIS A 177 -16.50 -15.82 -5.05
CA HIS A 177 -17.21 -14.56 -4.89
C HIS A 177 -18.39 -14.65 -3.90
#